data_AF-Q3SSE2-F1
#
_entry.id   AF-Q3SSE2-F1
#
_cell.length_a   1.000
_cell.length_b   1.000
_cell.length_c   1.000
_cell.angle_alpha   90.00
_cell.angle_beta   90.00
_cell.angle_gamma   90.00
#
_symmetry.space_group_name_H-M   'P 1'
#
loop_
_entity.id
_entity.type
_entity.pdbx_description
1 polymer ?
#
loop_
_entity_poly.entity_id
_entity_poly.type
_entity_poly.pdbx_seq_one_letter_code
_entity_poly.pdbx_strand_id
1 'polypeptide(L)' 'MSEAKRFDDLPPATKEFLTNLRPDEIKTLNDGIRLINSALTVGRFMKWVIITMLGILAGIVMFGESISKIASWMKGG' A
#
# COMPACT_ATOMS: atom_id res chain seq x y z
N MET A 1 24.19 -15.85 28.64
CA MET A 1 22.79 -15.46 28.91
C MET A 1 22.81 -14.01 29.36
N SER A 2 22.52 -13.07 28.47
CA SER A 2 22.58 -11.62 28.76
C SER A 2 21.35 -10.98 28.12
N GLU A 3 20.25 -10.98 28.85
CA GLU A 3 18.95 -10.49 28.33
C GLU A 3 18.37 -9.34 29.19
N ALA A 4 18.97 -9.07 30.36
CA ALA A 4 18.53 -8.05 31.30
C ALA A 4 19.22 -6.67 31.12
N LYS A 5 19.66 -6.34 29.90
CA LYS A 5 20.16 -4.99 29.53
C LYS A 5 19.11 -4.13 28.80
N ARG A 6 17.85 -4.58 28.74
CA ARG A 6 16.94 -4.28 27.62
C ARG A 6 15.97 -3.10 27.79
N PHE A 7 15.83 -2.54 28.99
CA PHE A 7 14.97 -1.36 29.22
C PHE A 7 15.80 -0.10 29.53
N ASP A 8 16.89 -0.25 30.28
CA ASP A 8 17.73 0.89 30.67
C ASP A 8 18.52 1.51 29.52
N ASP A 9 18.70 0.78 28.43
CA ASP A 9 19.36 1.26 27.21
C ASP A 9 18.40 2.03 26.27
N LEU A 10 17.11 2.10 26.59
CA LEU A 10 16.13 2.83 25.77
C LEU A 10 16.33 4.35 25.88
N PRO A 11 16.00 5.12 24.82
CA PRO A 11 15.91 6.57 24.91
C PRO A 11 14.96 7.00 26.03
N PRO A 12 15.25 8.10 26.77
CA PRO A 12 14.44 8.54 27.90
C PRO A 12 12.95 8.68 27.56
N ALA A 13 12.64 9.26 26.39
CA ALA A 13 11.25 9.43 25.92
C ALA A 13 10.53 8.09 25.70
N THR A 14 11.22 7.07 25.19
CA THR A 14 10.64 5.74 24.98
C THR A 14 10.36 5.05 26.31
N LYS A 15 11.26 5.19 27.31
CA LYS A 15 10.99 4.65 28.65
C LYS A 15 9.79 5.33 29.28
N GLU A 16 9.75 6.65 29.27
CA GLU A 16 8.66 7.43 29.86
C GLU A 16 7.32 7.08 29.21
N PHE A 17 7.28 6.97 27.88
CA PHE A 17 6.11 6.50 27.16
C PHE A 17 5.68 5.09 27.59
N LEU A 18 6.59 4.12 27.59
CA LEU A 18 6.27 2.73 27.97
C LEU A 18 5.82 2.59 29.43
N THR A 19 6.37 3.41 30.32
CA THR A 19 6.06 3.37 31.76
C THR A 19 4.70 4.01 32.06
N ASN A 20 4.26 4.96 31.25
CA ASN A 20 2.99 5.67 31.43
C ASN A 20 1.81 5.07 30.65
N LEU A 21 2.04 4.02 29.84
CA LEU A 21 0.98 3.39 29.06
C LEU A 21 -0.03 2.64 29.94
N ARG A 22 -1.30 3.05 29.86
CA ARG A 22 -2.40 2.31 30.46
C ARG A 22 -2.82 1.14 29.55
N PRO A 23 -3.44 0.08 30.11
CA PRO A 23 -3.83 -1.10 29.32
C PRO A 23 -4.76 -0.79 28.13
N ASP A 24 -5.64 0.20 28.25
CA ASP A 24 -6.55 0.66 27.21
C ASP A 24 -5.84 1.42 26.08
N GLU A 25 -4.81 2.18 26.42
CA GLU A 25 -3.95 2.88 25.45
C GLU A 25 -3.14 1.88 24.63
N ILE A 26 -2.62 0.82 25.27
CA ILE A 26 -1.92 -0.28 24.59
C ILE A 26 -2.85 -0.97 23.57
N LYS A 27 -4.10 -1.21 23.94
CA LYS A 27 -5.09 -1.80 23.04
C LYS A 27 -5.34 -0.88 21.83
N THR A 28 -5.55 0.41 22.08
CA THR A 28 -5.79 1.40 21.02
C THR A 28 -4.61 1.52 20.07
N LEU A 29 -3.37 1.52 20.58
CA LEU A 29 -2.15 1.51 19.75
C LEU A 29 -2.07 0.27 18.87
N ASN A 30 -2.34 -0.91 19.41
CA ASN A 30 -2.33 -2.15 18.64
C ASN A 30 -3.39 -2.14 17.52
N ASP A 31 -4.59 -1.66 17.82
CA ASP A 31 -5.67 -1.53 16.84
C ASP A 31 -5.30 -0.50 15.76
N GLY A 32 -4.68 0.61 16.14
CA GLY A 32 -4.17 1.63 15.21
C GLY A 32 -3.10 1.09 14.26
N ILE A 33 -2.13 0.31 14.77
CA ILE A 33 -1.10 -0.33 13.93
C ILE A 33 -1.74 -1.28 12.92
N ARG A 34 -2.72 -2.10 13.35
CA ARG A 34 -3.45 -2.99 12.45
C ARG A 34 -4.19 -2.22 11.37
N LEU A 35 -4.89 -1.14 11.75
CA LEU A 35 -5.61 -0.29 10.81
C LEU A 35 -4.68 0.30 9.74
N ILE A 36 -3.55 0.88 10.15
CA ILE A 36 -2.57 1.47 9.23
C ILE A 36 -2.00 0.40 8.30
N ASN A 37 -1.65 -0.79 8.82
CA ASN A 37 -1.15 -1.89 7.99
C ASN A 37 -2.18 -2.34 6.96
N SER A 38 -3.46 -2.43 7.34
CA SER A 38 -4.56 -2.71 6.43
C SER A 38 -4.72 -1.61 5.38
N ALA A 39 -4.68 -0.34 5.77
CA ALA A 39 -4.78 0.80 4.87
C ALA A 39 -3.63 0.83 3.85
N LEU A 40 -2.39 0.57 4.28
CA LEU A 40 -1.22 0.47 3.39
C LEU A 40 -1.37 -0.68 2.39
N THR A 41 -1.92 -1.81 2.83
CA THR A 41 -2.18 -2.97 1.97
C THR A 41 -3.23 -2.65 0.91
N VAL A 42 -4.37 -2.07 1.32
CA VAL A 42 -5.44 -1.66 0.40
C VAL A 42 -4.94 -0.57 -0.55
N GLY A 43 -4.17 0.41 -0.07
CA GLY A 43 -3.60 1.46 -0.90
C GLY A 43 -2.69 0.91 -2.00
N ARG A 44 -1.85 -0.08 -1.67
CA ARG A 44 -1.01 -0.78 -2.66
C ARG A 44 -1.86 -1.52 -3.70
N PHE A 45 -2.91 -2.20 -3.26
CA PHE A 45 -3.85 -2.88 -4.17
C PHE A 45 -4.56 -1.88 -5.10
N MET A 46 -5.10 -0.79 -4.55
CA MET A 46 -5.80 0.26 -5.30
C MET A 46 -4.89 0.93 -6.33
N LYS A 47 -3.61 1.15 -6.01
CA LYS A 47 -2.63 1.64 -6.99
C LYS A 47 -2.59 0.74 -8.24
N TRP A 48 -2.53 -0.59 -8.05
CA TRP A 48 -2.51 -1.52 -9.16
C TRP A 48 -3.82 -1.55 -9.94
N VAL A 49 -4.97 -1.49 -9.25
CA VAL A 49 -6.28 -1.38 -9.90
C VAL A 49 -6.35 -0.17 -10.84
N ILE A 50 -5.88 1.00 -10.37
CA ILE A 50 -5.87 2.22 -11.19
C ILE A 50 -4.94 2.06 -12.40
N ILE A 51 -3.73 1.52 -12.21
CA ILE A 51 -2.79 1.28 -13.32
C ILE A 51 -3.40 0.33 -14.35
N THR A 52 -4.01 -0.77 -13.90
CA THR A 52 -4.68 -1.73 -14.78
C THR A 52 -5.83 -1.07 -15.55
N MET A 53 -6.66 -0.28 -14.88
CA MET A 53 -7.77 0.42 -15.53
C MET A 53 -7.29 1.39 -16.61
N LEU A 54 -6.27 2.20 -16.31
CA LEU A 54 -5.65 3.10 -17.28
C LEU A 54 -5.03 2.32 -18.45
N GLY A 55 -4.37 1.20 -18.17
CA GLY A 55 -3.81 0.32 -19.19
C GLY A 55 -4.87 -0.27 -20.11
N ILE A 56 -6.01 -0.70 -19.58
CA ILE A 56 -7.14 -1.20 -20.38
C ILE A 56 -7.70 -0.09 -21.27
N LEU A 57 -7.95 1.09 -20.72
CA LEU A 57 -8.49 2.22 -21.49
C LEU A 57 -7.55 2.61 -22.64
N ALA A 58 -6.25 2.76 -22.36
CA ALA A 58 -5.25 3.03 -23.38
C ALA A 58 -5.18 1.90 -24.42
N GLY A 59 -5.23 0.65 -23.97
CA GLY A 59 -5.22 -0.54 -24.81
C GLY A 59 -6.39 -0.57 -25.79
N ILE A 60 -7.61 -0.26 -25.33
CA ILE A 60 -8.82 -0.23 -26.19
C ILE A 60 -8.67 0.85 -27.29
N VAL A 61 -8.22 2.04 -26.93
CA VAL A 61 -8.04 3.15 -27.89
C VAL A 61 -7.00 2.77 -28.95
N MET A 62 -5.84 2.27 -28.54
CA MET A 62 -4.78 1.83 -29.48
C MET A 62 -5.20 0.64 -30.33
N PHE A 63 -6.00 -0.28 -29.79
CA PHE A 63 -6.52 -1.42 -30.52
C PHE A 63 -7.50 -0.99 -31.63
N GLY A 64 -8.37 -0.01 -31.36
CA GLY A 64 -9.25 0.59 -32.36
C GLY A 64 -8.47 1.22 -33.52
N GLU A 65 -7.43 2.00 -33.21
CA GLU A 65 -6.55 2.57 -34.24
C GLU A 65 -5.86 1.48 -35.06
N SER A 66 -5.37 0.43 -34.42
CA SER A 66 -4.66 -0.68 -35.07
C SER A 66 -5.60 -1.48 -35.98
N ILE A 67 -6.82 -1.80 -35.53
CA ILE A 67 -7.85 -2.44 -36.36
C ILE A 67 -8.18 -1.55 -37.55
N SER A 68 -8.34 -0.23 -37.36
CA SER A 68 -8.66 0.69 -38.46
C SER A 68 -7.55 0.73 -39.52
N LYS A 69 -6.28 0.70 -39.10
CA LYS A 69 -5.12 0.63 -40.00
C LYS A 69 -5.09 -0.68 -40.77
N ILE A 70 -5.27 -1.82 -40.08
CA ILE A 70 -5.31 -3.15 -40.71
C ILE A 70 -6.49 -3.26 -41.68
N ALA A 71 -7.67 -2.76 -41.29
CA ALA A 71 -8.85 -2.73 -42.15
C ALA A 71 -8.63 -1.86 -43.39
N SER A 72 -7.97 -0.70 -43.25
CA SER A 72 -7.58 0.14 -44.38
C SER A 72 -6.67 -0.60 -45.37
N TRP A 73 -5.65 -1.32 -44.89
CA TRP A 73 -4.75 -2.10 -45.74
C TRP A 73 -5.48 -3.25 -46.47
N MET A 74 -6.42 -3.92 -45.80
CA MET A 74 -7.23 -4.98 -46.42
C MET A 74 -8.27 -4.44 -47.41
N LYS A 75 -8.76 -3.21 -47.22
CA LYS A 75 -9.71 -2.57 -48.12
C LYS A 75 -9.04 -1.90 -49.33
N GLY A 76 -7.71 -1.86 -49.34
CA GLY A 76 -6.89 -1.40 -50.46
C GLY A 76 -5.82 -0.41 -50.01
N GLY A 77 -4.56 -0.83 -50.11
CA GLY A 77 -3.63 -0.02 -50.90
C GLY A 77 -4.07 -0.02 -52.36
#